data_AF-A0A3D1RBM4-F1
#
_entry.id   AF-A0A3D1RBM4-F1
#
_cell.length_a   1.000
_cell.length_b   1.000
_cell.length_c   1.000
_cell.angle_alpha   90.00
_cell.angle_beta   90.00
_cell.angle_gamma   90.00
#
_symmetry.space_group_name_H-M   'P 1'
#
loop_
_entity.id
_entity.type
_entity.pdbx_description
1 polymer ?
#
loop_
_entity_poly.entity_id
_entity_poly.type
_entity_poly.pdbx_seq_one_letter_code
_entity_poly.pdbx_strand_id
1 'polypeptide(L)'
;MTLWSESDSPRASIAGQPAFLLFAVFLLLQVTAAAFLQVASVPFGLVFSEVFFFAAPVVLWTLATNQRPLRFLKLRRAPGRLLAVAFALGAANFLLAGAIQALSRAFLPSVAKSADALRLFRDASAPELAAVVVAVGLFAPLCEEVAFGGYLQTVLGARFGRLAGVVVAAVLFSLLHLDPAGLLARVELGVLFGLLALWSGSLWPAIVAHAANNLIASALMIAALGEPPPTGAADLGEAGLYGAVSLVATALLLAAYHRLARPASSPEPNQREREAADEASHAFVPSRALRPALVTYGVAVVALAVFFAAGWRGAMLNYADAFVPTARIEGRLADRSLRDPLRRRLEEVRALARKGELEPERYKRLRESLLTAGGKDAKGLDAKAIDTAFSALEAGR
;
A
#
# COMPACT_ATOMS: atom_id res chain seq x y z
N MET A 1 27.26 41.87 -24.75
CA MET A 1 25.85 41.84 -24.30
C MET A 1 25.46 40.38 -24.24
N THR A 2 25.73 39.73 -23.10
CA THR A 2 25.59 38.30 -22.89
C THR A 2 24.12 37.94 -22.68
N LEU A 3 23.62 37.09 -23.57
CA LEU A 3 22.31 36.47 -23.49
C LEU A 3 22.30 35.56 -22.25
N TRP A 4 21.51 35.93 -21.25
CA TRP A 4 21.17 35.08 -20.12
C TRP A 4 20.29 33.93 -20.65
N SER A 5 20.77 32.70 -20.55
CA SER A 5 19.99 31.52 -20.92
C SER A 5 18.86 31.33 -19.91
N GLU A 6 17.66 31.04 -20.42
CA GLU A 6 16.45 30.74 -19.64
C GLU A 6 16.53 29.42 -18.83
N SER A 7 17.73 28.90 -18.54
CA SER A 7 17.94 27.54 -18.02
C SER A 7 18.00 27.42 -16.49
N ASP A 8 18.17 28.51 -15.73
CA ASP A 8 18.60 28.41 -14.32
C ASP A 8 17.54 28.91 -13.33
N SER A 9 16.28 28.49 -13.48
CA SER A 9 15.26 28.72 -12.45
C SER A 9 15.14 27.53 -11.48
N PRO A 10 14.87 27.74 -10.18
CA PRO A 10 14.56 26.67 -9.20
C PRO A 10 13.53 25.65 -9.70
N ARG A 11 12.59 26.09 -10.54
CA ARG A 11 11.60 25.21 -11.16
C ARG A 11 12.22 24.26 -12.18
N ALA A 12 13.17 24.71 -13.00
CA ALA A 12 13.82 23.88 -14.01
C ALA A 12 14.62 22.73 -13.38
N SER A 13 15.34 23.01 -12.28
CA SER A 13 16.06 21.99 -11.50
C SER A 13 15.13 20.93 -10.90
N ILE A 14 14.03 21.37 -10.28
CA ILE A 14 13.03 20.45 -9.72
C ILE A 14 12.37 19.64 -10.84
N ALA A 15 11.99 20.27 -11.95
CA ALA A 15 11.38 19.62 -13.11
C ALA A 15 12.32 18.60 -13.78
N GLY A 16 13.64 18.83 -13.72
CA GLY A 16 14.67 17.95 -14.25
C GLY A 16 14.90 16.68 -13.43
N GLN A 17 14.36 16.58 -12.21
CA GLN A 17 14.53 15.38 -11.38
C GLN A 17 13.85 14.14 -11.99
N PRO A 18 14.40 12.93 -11.77
CA PRO A 18 14.01 11.73 -12.52
C PRO A 18 12.78 11.03 -11.92
N ALA A 19 11.64 11.74 -11.84
CA ALA A 19 10.40 11.24 -11.23
C ALA A 19 9.95 9.88 -11.77
N PHE A 20 9.94 9.69 -13.10
CA PHE A 20 9.51 8.43 -13.72
C PHE A 20 10.47 7.27 -13.48
N LEU A 21 11.78 7.54 -13.39
CA LEU A 21 12.76 6.51 -13.02
C LEU A 21 12.56 6.07 -11.58
N LEU A 22 12.36 7.02 -10.65
CA LEU A 22 12.08 6.70 -9.26
C LEU A 22 10.78 5.90 -9.12
N PHE A 23 9.74 6.28 -9.86
CA PHE A 23 8.51 5.50 -9.94
C PHE A 23 8.75 4.08 -10.49
N ALA A 24 9.54 3.92 -11.55
CA ALA A 24 9.88 2.61 -12.08
C ALA A 24 10.64 1.74 -11.05
N VAL A 25 11.52 2.34 -10.26
CA VAL A 25 12.19 1.66 -9.14
C VAL A 25 11.19 1.25 -8.07
N PHE A 26 10.25 2.12 -7.69
CA PHE A 26 9.18 1.75 -6.76
C PHE A 26 8.35 0.57 -7.26
N LEU A 27 7.93 0.63 -8.53
CA LEU A 27 7.15 -0.44 -9.14
C LEU A 27 7.94 -1.75 -9.15
N LEU A 28 9.23 -1.71 -9.52
CA LEU A 28 10.09 -2.89 -9.51
C LEU A 28 10.23 -3.48 -8.11
N LEU A 29 10.51 -2.64 -7.10
CA LEU A 29 10.61 -3.09 -5.71
C LEU A 29 9.28 -3.64 -5.20
N GLN A 30 8.16 -3.04 -5.59
CA GLN A 30 6.82 -3.48 -5.23
C GLN A 30 6.51 -4.89 -5.79
N VAL A 31 6.76 -5.11 -7.08
CA VAL A 31 6.46 -6.40 -7.74
C VAL A 31 7.46 -7.50 -7.39
N THR A 32 8.64 -7.16 -6.87
CA THR A 32 9.68 -8.12 -6.48
C THR A 32 9.81 -8.24 -4.96
N ALA A 33 10.62 -7.40 -4.35
CA ALA A 33 11.03 -7.51 -2.94
C ALA A 33 9.85 -7.31 -1.97
N ALA A 34 8.95 -6.36 -2.23
CA ALA A 34 7.80 -6.13 -1.35
C ALA A 34 6.83 -7.31 -1.41
N ALA A 35 6.49 -7.79 -2.62
CA ALA A 35 5.66 -8.99 -2.79
C ALA A 35 6.24 -10.20 -2.06
N PHE A 36 7.55 -10.43 -2.17
CA PHE A 36 8.26 -11.47 -1.42
C PHE A 36 8.08 -11.28 0.11
N LEU A 37 8.40 -10.10 0.64
CA LEU A 37 8.31 -9.86 2.09
C LEU A 37 6.87 -9.94 2.62
N GLN A 38 5.88 -9.49 1.85
CA GLN A 38 4.46 -9.56 2.24
C GLN A 38 3.93 -10.99 2.23
N VAL A 39 4.43 -11.87 1.35
CA VAL A 39 4.17 -13.31 1.44
C VAL A 39 4.82 -13.90 2.70
N ALA A 40 6.05 -13.49 3.03
CA ALA A 40 6.73 -13.97 4.24
C ALA A 40 6.00 -13.52 5.53
N SER A 41 5.57 -12.27 5.59
CA SER A 41 4.72 -11.71 6.65
C SER A 41 4.10 -10.41 6.16
N VAL A 42 2.77 -10.37 6.09
CA VAL A 42 2.03 -9.18 5.65
C VAL A 42 2.41 -7.93 6.44
N PRO A 43 2.28 -7.88 7.79
CA PRO A 43 2.51 -6.63 8.52
C PRO A 43 3.98 -6.18 8.44
N PHE A 44 4.93 -7.11 8.54
CA PHE A 44 6.35 -6.78 8.42
C PHE A 44 6.69 -6.31 7.01
N GLY A 45 6.23 -7.05 5.99
CA GLY A 45 6.47 -6.75 4.59
C GLY A 45 5.94 -5.37 4.22
N LEU A 46 4.71 -5.03 4.65
CA LEU A 46 4.12 -3.70 4.46
C LEU A 46 4.99 -2.61 5.09
N VAL A 47 5.23 -2.65 6.41
CA VAL A 47 6.02 -1.61 7.10
C VAL A 47 7.42 -1.48 6.49
N PHE A 48 8.06 -2.61 6.16
CA PHE A 48 9.38 -2.62 5.55
C PHE A 48 9.38 -1.95 4.17
N SER A 49 8.43 -2.30 3.29
CA SER A 49 8.35 -1.68 1.97
C SER A 49 8.01 -0.19 2.06
N GLU A 50 7.08 0.20 2.91
CA GLU A 50 6.73 1.61 3.13
C GLU A 50 7.94 2.46 3.54
N VAL A 51 8.69 2.00 4.54
CA VAL A 51 9.83 2.75 5.06
C VAL A 51 11.01 2.71 4.10
N PHE A 52 11.40 1.53 3.61
CA PHE A 52 12.68 1.35 2.91
C PHE A 52 12.60 1.40 1.39
N PHE A 53 11.43 1.17 0.79
CA PHE A 53 11.26 1.21 -0.66
C PHE A 53 10.55 2.49 -1.14
N PHE A 54 9.71 3.11 -0.31
CA PHE A 54 9.03 4.36 -0.66
C PHE A 54 9.64 5.59 0.00
N ALA A 55 9.59 5.68 1.34
CA ALA A 55 9.99 6.90 2.04
C ALA A 55 11.52 7.13 2.00
N ALA A 56 12.33 6.12 2.32
CA ALA A 56 13.77 6.26 2.40
C ALA A 56 14.43 6.70 1.08
N PRO A 57 14.16 6.08 -0.09
CA PRO A 57 14.77 6.51 -1.34
C PRO A 57 14.48 7.96 -1.67
N VAL A 58 13.26 8.44 -1.37
CA VAL A 58 12.84 9.82 -1.61
C VAL A 58 13.56 10.81 -0.71
N VAL A 59 13.66 10.50 0.58
CA VAL A 59 14.36 11.36 1.54
C VAL A 59 15.85 11.43 1.19
N LEU A 60 16.47 10.28 0.89
CA LEU A 60 17.87 10.20 0.49
C LEU A 60 18.13 10.92 -0.84
N TRP A 61 17.25 10.77 -1.83
CA TRP A 61 17.35 11.49 -3.10
C TRP A 61 17.21 13.00 -2.91
N THR A 62 16.28 13.43 -2.05
CA THR A 62 16.11 14.84 -1.70
C THR A 62 17.39 15.40 -1.05
N LEU A 63 18.02 14.65 -0.15
CA LEU A 63 19.32 15.02 0.43
C LEU A 63 20.45 15.08 -0.62
N ALA A 64 20.49 14.09 -1.52
CA ALA A 64 21.50 14.01 -2.59
C ALA A 64 21.37 15.16 -3.59
N THR A 65 20.17 15.67 -3.81
CA THR A 65 19.92 16.85 -4.67
C THR A 65 20.08 18.18 -3.91
N ASN A 66 20.76 18.16 -2.75
CA ASN A 66 21.05 19.34 -1.92
C ASN A 66 19.79 20.05 -1.36
N GLN A 67 18.62 19.42 -1.48
CA GLN A 67 17.36 19.95 -0.97
C GLN A 67 17.19 19.67 0.53
N ARG A 68 16.37 20.47 1.21
CA ARG A 68 16.00 20.27 2.62
C ARG A 68 14.74 19.39 2.70
N PRO A 69 14.79 18.13 3.17
CA PRO A 69 13.66 17.21 3.07
C PRO A 69 12.35 17.73 3.68
N LEU A 70 12.40 18.30 4.88
CA LEU A 70 11.19 18.82 5.55
C LEU A 70 10.49 19.93 4.74
N ARG A 71 11.26 20.78 4.05
CA ARG A 71 10.72 21.87 3.22
C ARG A 71 10.28 21.36 1.86
N PHE A 72 11.11 20.55 1.21
CA PHE A 72 10.86 20.01 -0.13
C PHE A 72 9.63 19.10 -0.16
N LEU A 73 9.51 18.21 0.82
CA LEU A 73 8.40 17.26 0.97
C LEU A 73 7.17 17.88 1.66
N LYS A 74 7.20 19.18 1.96
CA LYS A 74 6.08 19.93 2.58
C LYS A 74 5.68 19.40 3.96
N LEU A 75 6.61 18.84 4.74
CA LEU A 75 6.38 18.35 6.11
C LEU A 75 6.35 19.50 7.15
N ARG A 76 5.68 20.60 6.80
CA ARG A 76 5.45 21.76 7.69
C ARG A 76 4.19 21.54 8.53
N ARG A 77 4.15 22.00 9.78
CA ARG A 77 2.95 21.89 10.62
C ARG A 77 1.73 22.55 9.95
N ALA A 78 0.58 21.89 10.04
CA ALA A 78 -0.71 22.44 9.63
C ALA A 78 -1.56 22.82 10.86
N PRO A 79 -2.40 23.87 10.78
CA PRO A 79 -3.37 24.20 11.83
C PRO A 79 -4.27 22.99 12.15
N GLY A 80 -4.55 22.75 13.44
CA GLY A 80 -5.37 21.62 13.88
C GLY A 80 -6.76 21.55 13.22
N ARG A 81 -7.37 22.70 12.92
CA ARG A 81 -8.63 22.77 12.15
C ARG A 81 -8.53 22.16 10.75
N LEU A 82 -7.39 22.33 10.05
CA LEU A 82 -7.18 21.71 8.74
C LEU A 82 -7.02 20.20 8.88
N LEU A 83 -6.37 19.73 9.94
CA LEU A 83 -6.24 18.30 10.23
C LEU A 83 -7.59 17.68 10.56
N ALA A 84 -8.43 18.35 11.35
CA ALA A 84 -9.76 17.88 11.69
C ALA A 84 -10.69 17.78 10.45
N VAL A 85 -10.70 18.82 9.61
CA VAL A 85 -11.47 18.79 8.35
C VAL A 85 -10.92 17.74 7.38
N ALA A 86 -9.59 17.56 7.32
CA ALA A 86 -8.98 16.53 6.50
C ALA A 86 -9.31 15.11 6.97
N PHE A 87 -9.34 14.87 8.29
CA PHE A 87 -9.80 13.60 8.85
C PHE A 87 -11.26 13.33 8.47
N ALA A 88 -12.14 14.32 8.64
CA ALA A 88 -13.54 14.21 8.24
C ALA A 88 -13.71 13.98 6.73
N LEU A 89 -12.86 14.59 5.89
CA LEU A 89 -12.81 14.35 4.45
C LEU A 89 -12.44 12.90 4.13
N GLY A 90 -11.34 12.40 4.70
CA GLY A 90 -10.91 11.02 4.49
C GLY A 90 -12.00 10.00 4.88
N ALA A 91 -12.67 10.27 6.00
CA ALA A 91 -13.77 9.46 6.49
C ALA A 91 -15.02 9.52 5.61
N ALA A 92 -15.48 10.73 5.28
CA ALA A 92 -16.64 10.92 4.42
C ALA A 92 -16.41 10.32 3.04
N ASN A 93 -15.21 10.47 2.48
CA ASN A 93 -14.87 10.03 1.13
C ASN A 93 -14.72 8.51 0.98
N PHE A 94 -14.58 7.76 2.07
CA PHE A 94 -14.47 6.31 2.01
C PHE A 94 -15.63 5.66 1.25
N LEU A 95 -16.85 6.10 1.51
CA LEU A 95 -18.05 5.56 0.85
C LEU A 95 -18.11 5.94 -0.65
N LEU A 96 -17.63 7.13 -1.03
CA LEU A 96 -17.52 7.53 -2.43
C LEU A 96 -16.52 6.66 -3.18
N ALA A 97 -15.31 6.47 -2.63
CA ALA A 97 -14.31 5.59 -3.22
C ALA A 97 -14.82 4.15 -3.32
N GLY A 98 -15.54 3.66 -2.30
CA GLY A 98 -16.21 2.36 -2.30
C GLY A 98 -17.26 2.24 -3.40
N ALA A 99 -18.09 3.26 -3.61
CA ALA A 99 -19.09 3.29 -4.68
C ALA A 99 -18.44 3.29 -6.08
N ILE A 100 -17.37 4.07 -6.28
CA ILE A 100 -16.59 4.06 -7.53
C ILE A 100 -15.99 2.68 -7.79
N GLN A 101 -15.46 2.02 -6.75
CA GLN A 101 -14.91 0.69 -6.86
C GLN A 101 -15.99 -0.36 -7.15
N ALA A 102 -17.16 -0.28 -6.50
CA ALA A 102 -18.30 -1.16 -6.76
C ALA A 102 -18.77 -1.06 -8.21
N LEU A 103 -18.90 0.17 -8.72
CA LEU A 103 -19.23 0.43 -10.11
C LEU A 103 -18.18 -0.15 -11.06
N SER A 104 -16.90 0.09 -10.78
CA SER A 104 -15.78 -0.43 -11.58
C SER A 104 -15.77 -1.96 -11.64
N ARG A 105 -16.05 -2.64 -10.53
CA ARG A 105 -16.16 -4.11 -10.45
C ARG A 105 -17.35 -4.65 -11.25
N ALA A 106 -18.47 -3.92 -11.29
CA ALA A 106 -19.63 -4.30 -12.09
C ALA A 106 -19.32 -4.28 -13.60
N PHE A 107 -18.47 -3.34 -14.06
CA PHE A 107 -18.03 -3.26 -15.45
C PHE A 107 -16.84 -4.17 -15.79
N LEU A 108 -16.00 -4.54 -14.81
CA LEU A 108 -14.81 -5.37 -14.99
C LEU A 108 -14.83 -6.66 -14.15
N PRO A 109 -15.86 -7.51 -14.27
CA PRO A 109 -16.06 -8.66 -13.37
C PRO A 109 -14.99 -9.76 -13.53
N SER A 110 -14.35 -9.87 -14.70
CA SER A 110 -13.28 -10.84 -14.96
C SER A 110 -11.98 -10.51 -14.23
N VAL A 111 -11.69 -9.22 -14.04
CA VAL A 111 -10.47 -8.72 -13.38
C VAL A 111 -10.67 -8.57 -11.87
N ALA A 112 -11.91 -8.35 -11.41
CA ALA A 112 -12.24 -8.22 -10.00
C ALA A 112 -12.08 -9.52 -9.17
N LYS A 113 -12.13 -10.70 -9.82
CA LYS A 113 -12.05 -12.01 -9.14
C LYS A 113 -10.69 -12.36 -8.56
N SER A 114 -9.62 -11.63 -8.91
CA SER A 114 -8.24 -11.96 -8.52
C SER A 114 -7.77 -11.28 -7.22
N ALA A 115 -8.41 -10.20 -6.78
CA ALA A 115 -7.96 -9.41 -5.63
C ALA A 115 -8.81 -9.67 -4.38
N ASP A 116 -8.58 -10.81 -3.72
CA ASP A 116 -9.26 -11.14 -2.46
C ASP A 116 -8.55 -10.48 -1.27
N ALA A 117 -8.66 -9.15 -1.18
CA ALA A 117 -8.08 -8.35 -0.10
C ALA A 117 -8.55 -8.82 1.29
N LEU A 118 -9.73 -9.47 1.36
CA LEU A 118 -10.29 -10.03 2.58
C LEU A 118 -9.43 -11.16 3.15
N ARG A 119 -8.62 -11.85 2.32
CA ARG A 119 -7.68 -12.89 2.78
C ARG A 119 -6.63 -12.35 3.75
N LEU A 120 -6.23 -11.10 3.60
CA LEU A 120 -5.27 -10.46 4.52
C LEU A 120 -5.83 -10.38 5.95
N PHE A 121 -7.15 -10.39 6.10
CA PHE A 121 -7.84 -10.21 7.39
C PHE A 121 -8.45 -11.50 7.93
N ARG A 122 -8.81 -12.46 7.07
CA ARG A 122 -9.56 -13.67 7.45
C ARG A 122 -8.77 -14.66 8.30
N ASP A 123 -7.49 -14.86 7.98
CA ASP A 123 -6.66 -15.91 8.59
C ASP A 123 -5.65 -15.34 9.62
N ALA A 124 -5.74 -14.04 9.92
CA ALA A 124 -4.83 -13.35 10.82
C ALA A 124 -5.25 -13.51 12.29
N SER A 125 -4.29 -13.77 13.17
CA SER A 125 -4.52 -13.67 14.63
C SER A 125 -4.80 -12.22 15.05
N ALA A 126 -5.43 -11.99 16.20
CA ALA A 126 -5.74 -10.63 16.66
C ALA A 126 -4.50 -9.69 16.73
N PRO A 127 -3.31 -10.13 17.20
CA PRO A 127 -2.11 -9.29 17.16
C PRO A 127 -1.61 -9.02 15.74
N GLU A 128 -1.67 -10.00 14.84
CA GLU A 128 -1.31 -9.83 13.42
C GLU A 128 -2.27 -8.84 12.75
N LEU A 129 -3.56 -8.95 13.03
CA LEU A 129 -4.59 -8.04 12.55
C LEU A 129 -4.33 -6.60 13.00
N ALA A 130 -4.06 -6.40 14.30
CA ALA A 130 -3.70 -5.08 14.84
C ALA A 130 -2.44 -4.51 14.16
N ALA A 131 -1.43 -5.35 13.92
CA ALA A 131 -0.22 -4.94 13.23
C ALA A 131 -0.50 -4.53 11.77
N VAL A 132 -1.36 -5.26 11.06
CA VAL A 132 -1.79 -4.91 9.69
C VAL A 132 -2.56 -3.59 9.68
N VAL A 133 -3.48 -3.37 10.62
CA VAL A 133 -4.22 -2.10 10.74
C VAL A 133 -3.28 -0.92 10.98
N VAL A 134 -2.26 -1.09 11.83
CA VAL A 134 -1.25 -0.04 12.05
C VAL A 134 -0.41 0.19 10.78
N ALA A 135 0.00 -0.87 10.09
CA ALA A 135 0.78 -0.77 8.86
C ALA A 135 0.00 -0.03 7.76
N VAL A 136 -1.22 -0.48 7.46
CA VAL A 136 -2.08 0.06 6.40
C VAL A 136 -2.69 1.41 6.80
N GLY A 137 -3.05 1.59 8.06
CA GLY A 137 -3.74 2.78 8.55
C GLY A 137 -2.82 3.95 8.88
N LEU A 138 -1.54 3.71 9.18
CA LEU A 138 -0.61 4.76 9.61
C LEU A 138 0.68 4.80 8.78
N PHE A 139 1.39 3.67 8.64
CA PHE A 139 2.69 3.66 7.96
C PHE A 139 2.56 3.90 6.45
N ALA A 140 1.63 3.21 5.79
CA ALA A 140 1.38 3.39 4.35
C ALA A 140 0.96 4.83 4.02
N PRO A 141 -0.09 5.42 4.65
CA PRO A 141 -0.45 6.82 4.42
C PRO A 141 0.70 7.80 4.63
N LEU A 142 1.57 7.56 5.63
CA LEU A 142 2.72 8.43 5.84
C LEU A 142 3.75 8.30 4.71
N CYS A 143 4.13 7.07 4.34
CA CYS A 143 5.22 6.82 3.40
C CYS A 143 4.79 7.05 1.95
N GLU A 144 3.59 6.61 1.58
CA GLU A 144 3.00 6.84 0.27
C GLU A 144 2.80 8.33 0.02
N GLU A 145 2.26 9.10 0.96
CA GLU A 145 2.13 10.55 0.76
C GLU A 145 3.50 11.24 0.66
N VAL A 146 4.52 10.79 1.39
CA VAL A 146 5.89 11.32 1.23
C VAL A 146 6.42 11.08 -0.19
N ALA A 147 6.22 9.87 -0.73
CA ALA A 147 6.70 9.52 -2.06
C ALA A 147 5.87 10.17 -3.18
N PHE A 148 4.55 10.10 -3.10
CA PHE A 148 3.64 10.53 -4.16
C PHE A 148 3.23 12.00 -4.00
N GLY A 149 2.65 12.42 -2.88
CA GLY A 149 2.18 13.79 -2.64
C GLY A 149 3.29 14.80 -2.30
N GLY A 150 4.35 14.31 -1.67
CA GLY A 150 5.55 15.05 -1.32
C GLY A 150 6.46 15.19 -2.53
N TYR A 151 7.07 14.09 -2.97
CA TYR A 151 8.10 14.11 -4.00
C TYR A 151 7.55 14.14 -5.44
N LEU A 152 6.83 13.10 -5.88
CA LEU A 152 6.40 12.98 -7.27
C LEU A 152 5.49 14.13 -7.70
N GLN A 153 4.49 14.49 -6.89
CA GLN A 153 3.61 15.64 -7.15
C GLN A 153 4.39 16.95 -7.24
N THR A 154 5.46 17.14 -6.45
CA THR A 154 6.28 18.36 -6.50
C THR A 154 7.11 18.42 -7.78
N VAL A 155 7.77 17.33 -8.15
CA VAL A 155 8.57 17.24 -9.38
C VAL A 155 7.69 17.36 -10.63
N LEU A 156 6.60 16.58 -10.71
CA LEU A 156 5.65 16.61 -11.81
C LEU A 156 4.91 17.96 -11.87
N GLY A 157 4.63 18.58 -10.72
CA GLY A 157 4.03 19.90 -10.64
C GLY A 157 4.94 21.02 -11.15
N ALA A 158 6.25 20.89 -10.94
CA ALA A 158 7.24 21.79 -11.55
C ALA A 158 7.36 21.58 -13.06
N ARG A 159 7.18 20.33 -13.53
CA ARG A 159 7.34 19.95 -14.95
C ARG A 159 6.13 20.24 -15.82
N PHE A 160 4.92 19.98 -15.32
CA PHE A 160 3.66 20.03 -16.09
C PHE A 160 2.65 21.04 -15.55
N GLY A 161 2.97 21.72 -14.45
CA GLY A 161 2.05 22.61 -13.74
C GLY A 161 1.42 21.93 -12.52
N ARG A 162 1.06 22.74 -11.52
CA ARG A 162 0.68 22.27 -10.17
C ARG A 162 -0.49 21.27 -10.17
N LEU A 163 -1.54 21.54 -10.94
CA LEU A 163 -2.70 20.64 -11.02
C LEU A 163 -2.41 19.37 -11.82
N ALA A 164 -1.68 19.48 -12.94
CA ALA A 164 -1.25 18.30 -13.69
C ALA A 164 -0.35 17.40 -12.83
N GLY A 165 0.53 17.98 -12.00
CA GLY A 165 1.33 17.23 -11.04
C GLY A 165 0.52 16.43 -10.02
N VAL A 166 -0.61 16.97 -9.54
CA VAL A 166 -1.57 16.24 -8.68
C VAL A 166 -2.15 15.05 -9.43
N VAL A 167 -2.70 15.28 -10.63
CA VAL A 167 -3.40 14.24 -11.40
C VAL A 167 -2.44 13.13 -11.81
N VAL A 168 -1.26 13.47 -12.35
CA VAL A 168 -0.27 12.47 -12.78
C VAL A 168 0.26 11.68 -11.60
N ALA A 169 0.54 12.31 -10.46
CA ALA A 169 0.97 11.59 -9.25
C ALA A 169 -0.12 10.63 -8.75
N ALA A 170 -1.39 11.04 -8.76
CA ALA A 170 -2.53 10.19 -8.38
C ALA A 170 -2.69 8.97 -9.32
N VAL A 171 -2.50 9.16 -10.63
CA VAL A 171 -2.50 8.05 -11.60
C VAL A 171 -1.35 7.08 -11.33
N LEU A 172 -0.13 7.58 -11.13
CA LEU A 172 1.03 6.73 -10.81
C LEU A 172 0.83 5.97 -9.50
N PHE A 173 0.32 6.63 -8.46
CA PHE A 173 -0.05 6.01 -7.18
C PHE A 173 -1.04 4.85 -7.38
N SER A 174 -2.09 5.08 -8.15
CA SER A 174 -3.08 4.05 -8.43
C SER A 174 -2.54 2.89 -9.25
N LEU A 175 -1.60 3.13 -10.18
CA LEU A 175 -1.00 2.07 -11.00
C LEU A 175 -0.08 1.16 -10.19
N LEU A 176 0.61 1.71 -9.18
CA LEU A 176 1.47 0.94 -8.27
C LEU A 176 0.70 -0.16 -7.52
N HIS A 177 -0.61 0.02 -7.32
CA HIS A 177 -1.47 -0.93 -6.60
C HIS A 177 -1.82 -2.19 -7.40
N LEU A 178 -1.61 -2.18 -8.72
CA LEU A 178 -1.83 -3.35 -9.60
C LEU A 178 -3.24 -3.97 -9.48
N ASP A 179 -4.23 -3.16 -9.15
CA ASP A 179 -5.64 -3.54 -9.05
C ASP A 179 -6.47 -2.67 -10.01
N PRO A 180 -6.71 -3.15 -11.25
CA PRO A 180 -7.47 -2.41 -12.24
C PRO A 180 -8.90 -2.09 -11.80
N ALA A 181 -9.52 -2.95 -10.99
CA ALA A 181 -10.89 -2.75 -10.53
C ALA A 181 -11.01 -1.61 -9.51
N GLY A 182 -9.94 -1.30 -8.76
CA GLY A 182 -9.87 -0.14 -7.89
C GLY A 182 -9.11 1.05 -8.47
N LEU A 183 -8.73 1.03 -9.76
CA LEU A 183 -7.94 2.09 -10.38
C LEU A 183 -8.62 3.46 -10.23
N LEU A 184 -9.87 3.58 -10.68
CA LEU A 184 -10.58 4.87 -10.66
C LEU A 184 -10.80 5.41 -9.25
N ALA A 185 -11.11 4.53 -8.30
CA ALA A 185 -11.29 4.90 -6.90
C ALA A 185 -9.99 5.45 -6.27
N ARG A 186 -8.85 4.83 -6.56
CA ARG A 186 -7.55 5.29 -6.03
C ARG A 186 -7.03 6.55 -6.74
N VAL A 187 -7.32 6.72 -8.02
CA VAL A 187 -7.04 8.00 -8.72
C VAL A 187 -7.83 9.12 -8.07
N GLU A 188 -9.12 8.91 -7.78
CA GLU A 188 -9.95 9.89 -7.07
C GLU A 188 -9.36 10.26 -5.71
N LEU A 189 -9.02 9.26 -4.87
CA LEU A 189 -8.38 9.49 -3.57
C LEU A 189 -7.05 10.23 -3.70
N GLY A 190 -6.19 9.85 -4.65
CA GLY A 190 -4.91 10.52 -4.88
C GLY A 190 -5.08 11.98 -5.31
N VAL A 191 -6.11 12.30 -6.10
CA VAL A 191 -6.44 13.68 -6.45
C VAL A 191 -6.91 14.45 -5.21
N LEU A 192 -7.81 13.87 -4.41
CA LEU A 192 -8.28 14.47 -3.17
C LEU A 192 -7.09 14.82 -2.25
N PHE A 193 -6.25 13.85 -1.91
CA PHE A 193 -5.10 14.04 -1.02
C PHE A 193 -4.10 15.05 -1.60
N GLY A 194 -3.80 14.96 -2.90
CA GLY A 194 -2.92 15.88 -3.59
C GLY A 194 -3.42 17.33 -3.58
N LEU A 195 -4.74 17.55 -3.66
CA LEU A 195 -5.37 18.88 -3.52
C LEU A 195 -5.25 19.41 -2.09
N LEU A 196 -5.44 18.58 -1.06
CA LEU A 196 -5.25 18.99 0.34
C LEU A 196 -3.82 19.46 0.58
N ALA A 197 -2.84 18.70 0.07
CA ALA A 197 -1.43 19.07 0.15
C ALA A 197 -1.10 20.34 -0.66
N LEU A 198 -1.70 20.50 -1.84
CA LEU A 198 -1.49 21.65 -2.71
C LEU A 198 -2.01 22.95 -2.07
N TRP A 199 -3.22 22.94 -1.52
CA TRP A 199 -3.87 24.15 -0.99
C TRP A 199 -3.32 24.58 0.36
N SER A 200 -3.03 23.64 1.26
CA SER A 200 -2.46 23.96 2.58
C SER A 200 -0.94 24.21 2.54
N GLY A 201 -0.27 23.75 1.47
CA GLY A 201 1.19 23.71 1.40
C GLY A 201 1.82 22.77 2.43
N SER A 202 1.05 21.92 3.09
CA SER A 202 1.49 20.95 4.08
C SER A 202 1.04 19.55 3.67
N LEU A 203 1.89 18.54 3.86
CA LEU A 203 1.54 17.16 3.56
C LEU A 203 0.67 16.52 4.66
N TRP A 204 0.69 17.06 5.88
CA TRP A 204 -0.02 16.47 7.03
C TRP A 204 -1.53 16.32 6.84
N PRO A 205 -2.27 17.28 6.26
CA PRO A 205 -3.68 17.08 5.95
C PRO A 205 -3.94 15.91 5.01
N ALA A 206 -3.09 15.72 3.98
CA ALA A 206 -3.20 14.58 3.07
C ALA A 206 -2.96 13.25 3.82
N ILE A 207 -1.87 13.16 4.61
CA ILE A 207 -1.56 12.00 5.45
C ILE A 207 -2.70 11.65 6.40
N VAL A 208 -3.30 12.65 7.05
CA VAL A 208 -4.42 12.44 8.01
C VAL A 208 -5.69 11.99 7.30
N ALA A 209 -6.03 12.57 6.14
CA ALA A 209 -7.17 12.14 5.35
C ALA A 209 -7.00 10.70 4.85
N HIS A 210 -5.82 10.37 4.34
CA HIS A 210 -5.48 9.04 3.87
C HIS A 210 -5.52 8.01 5.01
N ALA A 211 -4.92 8.32 6.17
CA ALA A 211 -5.00 7.48 7.35
C ALA A 211 -6.44 7.24 7.82
N ALA A 212 -7.27 8.28 7.86
CA ALA A 212 -8.69 8.15 8.22
C ALA A 212 -9.43 7.20 7.26
N ASN A 213 -9.19 7.35 5.96
CA ASN A 213 -9.78 6.49 4.94
C ASN A 213 -9.38 5.01 5.13
N ASN A 214 -8.08 4.74 5.29
CA ASN A 214 -7.56 3.38 5.45
C ASN A 214 -7.99 2.73 6.77
N LEU A 215 -8.09 3.50 7.85
CA LEU A 215 -8.55 3.00 9.14
C LEU A 215 -10.04 2.63 9.10
N ILE A 216 -10.88 3.45 8.44
CA ILE A 216 -12.30 3.12 8.25
C ILE A 216 -12.46 1.90 7.34
N ALA A 217 -11.69 1.83 6.24
CA ALA A 217 -11.66 0.68 5.36
C ALA A 217 -11.33 -0.61 6.14
N SER A 218 -10.27 -0.56 6.96
CA SER A 218 -9.83 -1.70 7.76
C SER A 218 -10.89 -2.10 8.80
N ALA A 219 -11.49 -1.12 9.50
CA ALA A 219 -12.53 -1.39 10.49
C ALA A 219 -13.76 -2.06 9.85
N LEU A 220 -14.19 -1.59 8.68
CA LEU A 220 -15.33 -2.17 7.97
C LEU A 220 -15.02 -3.54 7.37
N MET A 221 -13.79 -3.77 6.87
CA MET A 221 -13.36 -5.10 6.42
C MET A 221 -13.37 -6.11 7.57
N ILE A 222 -12.93 -5.69 8.77
CA ILE A 222 -12.98 -6.53 9.97
C ILE A 222 -14.42 -6.81 10.38
N ALA A 223 -15.30 -5.80 10.35
CA ALA A 223 -16.72 -5.97 10.66
C ALA A 223 -17.45 -6.88 9.67
N ALA A 224 -16.99 -6.92 8.41
CA ALA A 224 -17.54 -7.77 7.36
C ALA A 224 -16.95 -9.19 7.33
N LEU A 225 -16.06 -9.56 8.25
CA LEU A 225 -15.49 -10.90 8.30
C LEU A 225 -16.59 -11.94 8.55
N GLY A 226 -16.85 -12.78 7.54
CA GLY A 226 -17.87 -13.84 7.60
C GLY A 226 -19.11 -13.56 6.74
N GLU A 227 -19.29 -12.32 6.28
CA GLU A 227 -20.36 -11.96 5.37
C GLU A 227 -19.99 -12.32 3.91
N PRO A 228 -20.95 -12.78 3.09
CA PRO A 228 -20.71 -12.98 1.67
C PRO A 228 -20.41 -11.62 1.01
N PRO A 229 -19.52 -11.56 0.00
CA PRO A 229 -19.31 -10.33 -0.73
C PRO A 229 -20.62 -9.87 -1.38
N PRO A 230 -20.90 -8.56 -1.40
CA PRO A 230 -22.05 -8.04 -2.12
C PRO A 230 -21.95 -8.45 -3.59
N THR A 231 -22.98 -9.13 -4.08
CA THR A 231 -23.00 -9.77 -5.41
C THR A 231 -24.28 -9.50 -6.20
N GLY A 232 -25.17 -8.63 -5.70
CA GLY A 232 -26.46 -8.32 -6.31
C GLY A 232 -26.62 -6.89 -6.87
N ALA A 233 -27.66 -6.70 -7.67
CA ALA A 233 -28.07 -5.37 -8.16
C ALA A 233 -28.63 -4.46 -7.05
N ALA A 234 -29.22 -5.04 -5.99
CA ALA A 234 -29.64 -4.31 -4.80
C ALA A 234 -28.43 -3.64 -4.10
N ASP A 235 -27.31 -4.37 -4.02
CA ASP A 235 -26.06 -3.88 -3.42
C ASP A 235 -25.45 -2.71 -4.22
N LEU A 236 -25.61 -2.70 -5.55
CA LEU A 236 -25.21 -1.57 -6.40
C LEU A 236 -26.09 -0.33 -6.18
N GLY A 237 -27.39 -0.52 -5.93
CA GLY A 237 -28.31 0.56 -5.61
C GLY A 237 -27.96 1.22 -4.27
N GLU A 238 -27.70 0.43 -3.24
CA GLU A 238 -27.26 0.92 -1.93
C GLU A 238 -25.89 1.60 -2.01
N ALA A 239 -24.91 0.97 -2.68
CA ALA A 239 -23.60 1.58 -2.91
C ALA A 239 -23.72 2.92 -3.66
N GLY A 240 -24.62 3.01 -4.65
CA GLY A 240 -24.91 4.25 -5.37
C GLY A 240 -25.48 5.34 -4.45
N LEU A 241 -26.42 5.00 -3.58
CA LEU A 241 -27.01 5.95 -2.62
C LEU A 241 -25.97 6.44 -1.61
N TYR A 242 -25.22 5.53 -0.97
CA TYR A 242 -24.16 5.90 -0.04
C TYR A 242 -23.07 6.72 -0.73
N GLY A 243 -22.71 6.36 -1.96
CA GLY A 243 -21.79 7.12 -2.81
C GLY A 243 -22.28 8.54 -3.10
N ALA A 244 -23.57 8.72 -3.41
CA ALA A 244 -24.15 10.04 -3.67
C ALA A 244 -24.17 10.93 -2.44
N VAL A 245 -24.56 10.39 -1.27
CA VAL A 245 -24.53 11.13 0.01
C VAL A 245 -23.09 11.51 0.37
N SER A 246 -22.17 10.56 0.21
CA SER A 246 -20.73 10.76 0.43
C SER A 246 -20.15 11.81 -0.52
N LEU A 247 -20.53 11.82 -1.80
CA LEU A 247 -20.11 12.84 -2.76
C LEU A 247 -20.50 14.25 -2.31
N VAL A 248 -21.74 14.44 -1.86
CA VAL A 248 -22.20 15.73 -1.35
C VAL A 248 -21.41 16.13 -0.11
N ALA A 249 -21.23 15.22 0.84
CA ALA A 249 -20.45 15.47 2.05
C ALA A 249 -18.98 15.83 1.74
N THR A 250 -18.32 15.06 0.86
CA THR A 250 -16.96 15.34 0.38
C THR A 250 -16.90 16.71 -0.30
N ALA A 251 -17.83 17.04 -1.20
CA ALA A 251 -17.82 18.32 -1.90
C ALA A 251 -17.95 19.52 -0.94
N LEU A 252 -18.85 19.42 0.06
CA LEU A 252 -19.04 20.46 1.07
C LEU A 252 -17.81 20.62 1.97
N LEU A 253 -17.26 19.50 2.46
CA LEU A 253 -16.06 19.50 3.28
C LEU A 253 -14.82 19.99 2.50
N LEU A 254 -14.72 19.66 1.21
CA LEU A 254 -13.61 20.09 0.35
C LEU A 254 -13.69 21.58 0.07
N ALA A 255 -14.89 22.11 -0.16
CA ALA A 255 -15.12 23.55 -0.28
C ALA A 255 -14.79 24.29 1.02
N ALA A 256 -15.16 23.74 2.17
CA ALA A 256 -14.80 24.28 3.48
C ALA A 256 -13.28 24.26 3.70
N TYR A 257 -12.64 23.14 3.39
CA TYR A 257 -11.19 22.97 3.47
C TYR A 257 -10.47 23.99 2.59
N HIS A 258 -10.86 24.15 1.32
CA HIS A 258 -10.26 25.10 0.39
C HIS A 258 -10.36 26.55 0.91
N ARG A 259 -11.49 26.92 1.53
CA ARG A 259 -11.66 28.25 2.16
C ARG A 259 -10.73 28.44 3.37
N LEU A 260 -10.57 27.41 4.21
CA LEU A 260 -9.72 27.43 5.40
C LEU A 260 -8.23 27.36 5.10
N ALA A 261 -7.87 26.68 4.00
CA ALA A 261 -6.50 26.47 3.56
C ALA A 261 -5.93 27.66 2.78
N ARG A 262 -6.76 28.67 2.44
CA ARG A 262 -6.30 29.93 1.86
C ARG A 262 -5.11 30.46 2.66
N PRO A 263 -3.95 30.70 2.02
CA PRO A 263 -2.75 31.02 2.76
C PRO A 263 -2.98 32.30 3.56
N ALA A 264 -2.69 32.25 4.87
CA ALA A 264 -2.08 33.41 5.48
C ALA A 264 -0.84 33.69 4.62
N SER A 265 -0.84 34.81 3.90
CA SER A 265 0.27 35.22 3.04
C SER A 265 1.57 34.96 3.78
N SER A 266 2.32 33.95 3.34
CA SER A 266 3.67 33.75 3.87
C SER A 266 4.42 35.03 3.52
N PRO A 267 5.15 35.66 4.46
CA PRO A 267 6.00 36.79 4.11
C PRO A 267 6.85 36.38 2.90
N GLU A 268 6.83 37.20 1.85
CA GLU A 268 7.69 36.94 0.70
C GLU A 268 9.13 36.75 1.21
N PRO A 269 9.82 35.65 0.87
CA PRO A 269 11.18 35.43 1.35
C PRO A 269 12.03 36.63 0.93
N ASN A 270 12.86 37.12 1.85
CA ASN A 270 13.74 38.24 1.52
C ASN A 270 14.78 37.82 0.47
N GLN A 271 15.45 38.79 -0.13
CA GLN A 271 16.37 38.53 -1.25
C GLN A 271 17.50 37.54 -0.88
N ARG A 272 18.04 37.61 0.35
CA ARG A 272 19.06 36.66 0.84
C ARG A 272 18.53 35.25 1.02
N GLU A 273 17.28 35.09 1.43
CA GLU A 273 16.62 33.79 1.52
C GLU A 273 16.32 33.18 0.15
N ARG A 274 16.14 34.01 -0.88
CA ARG A 274 16.02 33.58 -2.29
C ARG A 274 17.38 33.16 -2.83
N GLU A 275 18.40 34.00 -2.67
CA GLU A 275 19.77 33.72 -3.12
C GLU A 275 20.36 32.47 -2.43
N ALA A 276 20.17 32.32 -1.11
CA ALA A 276 20.61 31.12 -0.38
C ALA A 276 19.77 29.87 -0.71
N ALA A 277 18.50 30.03 -1.12
CA ALA A 277 17.69 28.92 -1.61
C ALA A 277 18.14 28.50 -3.00
N ASP A 278 18.49 29.44 -3.87
CA ASP A 278 19.01 29.21 -5.22
C ASP A 278 20.39 28.55 -5.17
N GLU A 279 21.36 29.07 -4.39
CA GLU A 279 22.68 28.43 -4.22
C GLU A 279 22.61 27.02 -3.62
N ALA A 280 21.65 26.75 -2.73
CA ALA A 280 21.43 25.42 -2.15
C ALA A 280 20.64 24.47 -3.09
N SER A 281 20.06 24.94 -4.19
CA SER A 281 18.98 24.26 -4.92
C SER A 281 19.41 23.41 -6.13
N HIS A 282 20.68 23.48 -6.54
CA HIS A 282 21.06 22.98 -7.88
C HIS A 282 22.16 21.94 -7.94
N ALA A 283 23.01 21.83 -6.91
CA ALA A 283 24.11 20.87 -6.93
C ALA A 283 23.64 19.46 -6.55
N PHE A 284 23.95 18.46 -7.39
CA PHE A 284 23.89 17.06 -6.97
C PHE A 284 25.10 16.78 -6.07
N VAL A 285 24.84 16.56 -4.78
CA VAL A 285 25.85 16.34 -3.72
C VAL A 285 25.58 14.99 -3.04
N PRO A 286 25.98 13.86 -3.65
CA PRO A 286 25.66 12.52 -3.16
C PRO A 286 26.25 12.24 -1.76
N SER A 287 27.34 12.92 -1.40
CA SER A 287 27.96 12.80 -0.07
C SER A 287 27.02 13.22 1.07
N ARG A 288 26.02 14.08 0.82
CA ARG A 288 24.99 14.44 1.80
C ARG A 288 24.02 13.30 2.12
N ALA A 289 23.80 12.40 1.17
CA ALA A 289 22.96 11.23 1.35
C ALA A 289 23.73 9.99 1.81
N LEU A 290 25.05 9.94 1.61
CA LEU A 290 25.86 8.73 1.86
C LEU A 290 25.76 8.21 3.30
N ARG A 291 26.05 9.05 4.31
CA ARG A 291 25.96 8.63 5.72
C ARG A 291 24.53 8.25 6.12
N PRO A 292 23.49 9.06 5.84
CA PRO A 292 22.10 8.66 6.07
C PRO A 292 21.74 7.34 5.38
N ALA A 293 22.17 7.12 4.12
CA ALA A 293 21.87 5.91 3.38
C ALA A 293 22.50 4.66 4.03
N LEU A 294 23.78 4.74 4.44
CA LEU A 294 24.46 3.66 5.14
C LEU A 294 23.75 3.28 6.44
N VAL A 295 23.31 4.28 7.21
CA VAL A 295 22.55 4.04 8.45
C VAL A 295 21.19 3.43 8.14
N THR A 296 20.41 4.03 7.24
CA THR A 296 19.05 3.57 6.89
C THR A 296 19.05 2.15 6.35
N TYR A 297 19.91 1.84 5.38
CA TYR A 297 19.97 0.49 4.82
C TYR A 297 20.72 -0.50 5.72
N GLY A 298 21.63 -0.04 6.58
CA GLY A 298 22.17 -0.86 7.66
C GLY A 298 21.07 -1.34 8.62
N VAL A 299 20.16 -0.43 9.02
CA VAL A 299 18.97 -0.79 9.80
C VAL A 299 18.05 -1.74 9.04
N ALA A 300 17.84 -1.51 7.73
CA ALA A 300 17.05 -2.41 6.89
C ALA A 300 17.60 -3.84 6.87
N VAL A 301 18.92 -4.00 6.70
CA VAL A 301 19.60 -5.30 6.72
C VAL A 301 19.46 -5.98 8.08
N VAL A 302 19.66 -5.25 9.17
CA VAL A 302 19.48 -5.79 10.53
C VAL A 302 18.02 -6.20 10.77
N ALA A 303 17.05 -5.39 10.33
CA ALA A 303 15.63 -5.72 10.47
C ALA A 303 15.26 -7.00 9.71
N LEU A 304 15.78 -7.18 8.49
CA LEU A 304 15.61 -8.44 7.73
C LEU A 304 16.26 -9.63 8.44
N ALA A 305 17.50 -9.46 8.93
CA ALA A 305 18.22 -10.51 9.62
C ALA A 305 17.48 -10.96 10.89
N VAL A 306 17.00 -10.00 11.70
CA VAL A 306 16.20 -10.29 12.90
C VAL A 306 14.88 -10.96 12.54
N PHE A 307 14.16 -10.46 11.53
CA PHE A 307 12.90 -11.04 11.09
C PHE A 307 13.06 -12.50 10.67
N PHE A 308 14.03 -12.81 9.82
CA PHE A 308 14.26 -14.18 9.39
C PHE A 308 14.85 -15.06 10.48
N ALA A 309 15.73 -14.55 11.35
CA ALA A 309 16.25 -15.32 12.48
C ALA A 309 15.15 -15.69 13.48
N ALA A 310 14.22 -14.78 13.76
CA ALA A 310 13.13 -15.01 14.72
C ALA A 310 11.93 -15.77 14.10
N GLY A 311 11.72 -15.65 12.78
CA GLY A 311 10.46 -16.01 12.13
C GLY A 311 10.57 -16.91 10.89
N TRP A 312 11.75 -17.43 10.54
CA TRP A 312 11.97 -18.22 9.30
C TRP A 312 10.94 -19.33 9.08
N ARG A 313 10.61 -20.12 10.13
CA ARG A 313 9.61 -21.19 10.03
C ARG A 313 8.25 -20.64 9.59
N GLY A 314 7.78 -19.58 10.24
CA GLY A 314 6.52 -18.93 9.88
C GLY A 314 6.52 -18.40 8.45
N ALA A 315 7.63 -17.76 8.03
CA ALA A 315 7.79 -17.29 6.66
C ALA A 315 7.70 -18.43 5.64
N MET A 316 8.39 -19.55 5.87
CA MET A 316 8.34 -20.71 4.98
C MET A 316 6.94 -21.33 4.88
N LEU A 317 6.20 -21.38 6.00
CA LEU A 317 4.81 -21.84 5.99
C LEU A 317 3.90 -20.91 5.17
N ASN A 318 4.06 -19.59 5.31
CA ASN A 318 3.30 -18.63 4.52
C ASN A 318 3.61 -18.77 3.01
N TYR A 319 4.86 -19.04 2.63
CA TYR A 319 5.20 -19.38 1.25
C TYR A 319 4.50 -20.65 0.78
N ALA A 320 4.52 -21.73 1.57
CA ALA A 320 3.84 -22.97 1.22
C ALA A 320 2.33 -22.76 1.01
N ASP A 321 1.70 -21.95 1.87
CA ASP A 321 0.28 -21.59 1.76
C ASP A 321 0.01 -20.72 0.52
N ALA A 322 0.92 -19.79 0.17
CA ALA A 322 0.79 -18.93 -1.00
C ALA A 322 0.96 -19.69 -2.34
N PHE A 323 1.95 -20.57 -2.45
CA PHE A 323 2.20 -21.36 -3.66
C PHE A 323 1.14 -22.45 -3.88
N VAL A 324 0.63 -23.04 -2.80
CA VAL A 324 -0.46 -24.03 -2.83
C VAL A 324 -1.58 -23.60 -1.87
N PRO A 325 -2.49 -22.70 -2.29
CA PRO A 325 -3.56 -22.21 -1.42
C PRO A 325 -4.56 -23.30 -1.03
N THR A 326 -5.10 -23.23 0.19
CA THR A 326 -6.08 -24.22 0.69
C THR A 326 -7.32 -24.25 -0.20
N ALA A 327 -7.78 -23.09 -0.67
CA ALA A 327 -8.88 -22.97 -1.62
C ALA A 327 -8.64 -23.74 -2.94
N ARG A 328 -7.37 -23.86 -3.37
CA ARG A 328 -7.01 -24.65 -4.57
C ARG A 328 -7.14 -26.15 -4.31
N ILE A 329 -6.78 -26.60 -3.10
CA ILE A 329 -6.97 -27.99 -2.68
C ILE A 329 -8.48 -28.29 -2.53
N GLU A 330 -9.22 -27.40 -1.86
CA GLU A 330 -10.68 -27.51 -1.70
C GLU A 330 -11.44 -27.48 -3.02
N GLY A 331 -10.95 -26.73 -4.02
CA GLY A 331 -11.50 -26.73 -5.37
C GLY A 331 -11.42 -28.08 -6.08
N ARG A 332 -10.54 -28.99 -5.65
CA ARG A 332 -10.44 -30.36 -6.16
C ARG A 332 -11.34 -31.36 -5.42
N LEU A 333 -11.87 -31.00 -4.25
CA LEU A 333 -12.77 -31.85 -3.47
C LEU A 333 -14.17 -31.87 -4.12
N ALA A 334 -14.58 -33.07 -4.55
CA ALA A 334 -15.93 -33.30 -5.05
C ALA A 334 -16.96 -33.28 -3.91
N ASP A 335 -16.61 -33.85 -2.76
CA ASP A 335 -17.45 -33.86 -1.57
C ASP A 335 -17.18 -32.64 -0.68
N ARG A 336 -18.25 -31.92 -0.32
CA ARG A 336 -18.19 -30.79 0.61
C ARG A 336 -17.94 -31.24 2.04
N SER A 337 -18.36 -32.43 2.43
CA SER A 337 -18.22 -32.97 3.79
C SER A 337 -16.75 -33.14 4.22
N LEU A 338 -15.84 -33.26 3.25
CA LEU A 338 -14.40 -33.41 3.45
C LEU A 338 -13.64 -32.10 3.64
N ARG A 339 -14.23 -30.94 3.32
CA ARG A 339 -13.53 -29.64 3.34
C ARG A 339 -13.16 -29.19 4.74
N ASP A 340 -14.12 -29.19 5.67
CA ASP A 340 -13.87 -28.74 7.05
C ASP A 340 -12.91 -29.67 7.81
N PRO A 341 -13.04 -31.00 7.73
CA PRO A 341 -12.04 -31.91 8.29
C PRO A 341 -10.64 -31.70 7.70
N LEU A 342 -10.53 -31.54 6.38
CA LEU A 342 -9.25 -31.28 5.72
C LEU A 342 -8.63 -29.97 6.23
N ARG A 343 -9.42 -28.90 6.32
CA ARG A 343 -8.94 -27.59 6.80
C ARG A 343 -8.40 -27.68 8.22
N ARG A 344 -9.15 -28.32 9.13
CA ARG A 344 -8.69 -28.58 10.51
C ARG A 344 -7.38 -29.37 10.55
N ARG A 345 -7.26 -30.44 9.75
CA ARG A 345 -6.04 -31.25 9.69
C ARG A 345 -4.85 -30.46 9.13
N LEU A 346 -5.06 -29.63 8.11
CA LEU A 346 -4.03 -28.73 7.59
C LEU A 346 -3.59 -27.70 8.63
N GLU A 347 -4.52 -27.13 9.40
CA GLU A 347 -4.24 -26.19 10.49
C GLU A 347 -3.43 -26.86 11.61
N GLU A 348 -3.81 -28.07 12.02
CA GLU A 348 -3.08 -28.87 13.01
C GLU A 348 -1.63 -29.14 12.57
N VAL A 349 -1.45 -29.63 11.33
CA VAL A 349 -0.11 -29.91 10.79
C VAL A 349 0.71 -28.63 10.66
N ARG A 350 0.08 -27.53 10.23
CA ARG A 350 0.72 -26.22 10.16
C ARG A 350 1.16 -25.74 11.55
N ALA A 351 0.36 -25.98 12.58
CA ALA A 351 0.70 -25.63 13.96
C ALA A 351 1.91 -26.43 14.48
N LEU A 352 1.99 -27.73 14.16
CA LEU A 352 3.17 -28.56 14.47
C LEU A 352 4.42 -28.04 13.78
N ALA A 353 4.31 -27.68 12.49
CA ALA A 353 5.43 -27.11 11.75
C ALA A 353 5.87 -25.75 12.32
N ARG A 354 4.92 -24.94 12.78
CA ARG A 354 5.20 -23.65 13.45
C ARG A 354 5.92 -23.84 14.78
N LYS A 355 5.59 -24.89 15.54
CA LYS A 355 6.26 -25.28 16.80
C LYS A 355 7.65 -25.89 16.59
N GLY A 356 8.02 -26.23 15.35
CA GLY A 356 9.26 -26.92 15.03
C GLY A 356 9.21 -28.44 15.23
N GLU A 357 8.02 -29.00 15.48
CA GLU A 357 7.79 -30.45 15.58
C GLU A 357 7.65 -31.11 14.19
N LEU A 358 7.51 -30.31 13.13
CA LEU A 358 7.52 -30.76 11.74
C LEU A 358 8.38 -29.83 10.88
N GLU A 359 9.25 -30.39 10.07
CA GLU A 359 10.04 -29.62 9.11
C GLU A 359 9.14 -28.89 8.09
N PRO A 360 9.33 -27.57 7.85
CA PRO A 360 8.49 -26.81 6.91
C PRO A 360 8.42 -27.42 5.50
N GLU A 361 9.51 -28.03 5.02
CA GLU A 361 9.54 -28.66 3.69
C GLU A 361 8.63 -29.91 3.63
N ARG A 362 8.41 -30.60 4.76
CA ARG A 362 7.43 -31.70 4.81
C ARG A 362 6.00 -31.20 4.72
N TYR A 363 5.70 -30.07 5.38
CA TYR A 363 4.39 -29.42 5.25
C TYR A 363 4.13 -29.00 3.80
N LYS A 364 5.13 -28.40 3.14
CA LYS A 364 5.03 -28.04 1.72
C LYS A 364 4.77 -29.26 0.84
N ARG A 365 5.53 -30.35 1.02
CA ARG A 365 5.31 -31.62 0.30
C ARG A 365 3.92 -32.22 0.53
N LEU A 366 3.37 -32.12 1.73
CA LEU A 366 1.99 -32.53 2.02
C LEU A 366 0.99 -31.72 1.16
N ARG A 367 1.15 -30.39 1.08
CA ARG A 367 0.24 -29.56 0.27
C ARG A 367 0.35 -29.89 -1.22
N GLU A 368 1.57 -30.12 -1.71
CA GLU A 368 1.83 -30.53 -3.10
C GLU A 368 1.26 -31.93 -3.41
N SER A 369 1.36 -32.89 -2.48
CA SER A 369 0.79 -34.22 -2.66
C SER A 369 -0.74 -34.17 -2.70
N LEU A 370 -1.38 -33.39 -1.82
CA LEU A 370 -2.83 -33.16 -1.85
C LEU A 370 -3.28 -32.48 -3.16
N LEU A 371 -2.46 -31.56 -3.69
CA LEU A 371 -2.75 -30.90 -4.96
C LEU A 371 -2.60 -31.84 -6.17
N THR A 372 -1.80 -32.90 -6.07
CA THR A 372 -1.52 -33.84 -7.18
C THR A 372 -2.25 -35.19 -7.05
N ALA A 373 -2.81 -35.50 -5.88
CA ALA A 373 -3.50 -36.76 -5.64
C ALA A 373 -4.73 -36.94 -6.55
N GLY A 374 -5.03 -38.18 -6.95
CA GLY A 374 -6.12 -38.47 -7.91
C GLY A 374 -5.72 -38.46 -9.39
N GLY A 375 -4.43 -38.34 -9.72
CA GLY A 375 -3.91 -38.57 -11.07
C GLY A 375 -4.14 -37.45 -12.09
N LYS A 376 -3.81 -37.73 -13.36
CA LYS A 376 -3.79 -36.76 -14.48
C LYS A 376 -5.15 -36.20 -14.88
N ASP A 377 -6.24 -36.90 -14.51
CA ASP A 377 -7.61 -36.57 -14.94
C ASP A 377 -8.23 -35.41 -14.15
N ALA A 378 -7.47 -34.87 -13.18
CA ALA A 378 -7.69 -33.57 -12.53
C ALA A 378 -9.06 -33.37 -11.86
N LYS A 379 -9.79 -34.44 -11.51
CA LYS A 379 -11.07 -34.34 -10.81
C LYS A 379 -11.14 -35.31 -9.62
N GLY A 380 -11.54 -34.76 -8.47
CA GLY A 380 -11.89 -35.51 -7.27
C GLY A 380 -10.69 -35.93 -6.42
N LEU A 381 -10.29 -35.07 -5.48
CA LEU A 381 -9.57 -35.52 -4.29
C LEU A 381 -10.56 -36.30 -3.40
N ASP A 382 -10.26 -37.56 -3.08
CA ASP A 382 -11.09 -38.44 -2.25
C ASP A 382 -10.50 -38.64 -0.83
N ALA A 383 -11.29 -39.26 0.06
CA ALA A 383 -10.90 -39.48 1.44
C ALA A 383 -9.64 -40.36 1.56
N LYS A 384 -9.53 -41.41 0.75
CA LYS A 384 -8.38 -42.34 0.78
C LYS A 384 -7.08 -41.65 0.40
N ALA A 385 -7.11 -40.78 -0.60
CA ALA A 385 -5.98 -39.98 -1.04
C ALA A 385 -5.53 -38.99 0.04
N ILE A 386 -6.48 -38.33 0.71
CA ILE A 386 -6.22 -37.44 1.84
C ILE A 386 -5.53 -38.25 2.96
N ASP A 387 -6.12 -39.36 3.38
CA ASP A 387 -5.58 -40.20 4.45
C ASP A 387 -4.17 -40.68 4.11
N THR A 388 -3.94 -41.15 2.88
CA THR A 388 -2.62 -41.59 2.42
C THR A 388 -1.59 -40.46 2.52
N ALA A 389 -1.93 -39.24 2.14
CA ALA A 389 -1.03 -38.09 2.20
C ALA A 389 -0.66 -37.73 3.66
N PHE A 390 -1.63 -37.77 4.58
CA PHE A 390 -1.37 -37.51 6.00
C PHE A 390 -0.66 -38.67 6.70
N SER A 391 -0.99 -39.92 6.39
CA SER A 391 -0.29 -41.10 6.91
C SER A 391 1.17 -41.15 6.46
N ALA A 392 1.47 -40.76 5.22
CA ALA A 392 2.86 -40.66 4.76
C ALA A 392 3.66 -39.60 5.53
N LEU A 393 3.01 -38.52 5.96
CA LEU A 393 3.60 -37.51 6.82
C LEU A 393 3.88 -38.05 8.23
N GLU A 394 2.94 -38.79 8.80
CA GLU A 394 3.01 -39.39 10.14
C GLU A 394 4.05 -40.53 10.20
N ALA A 395 4.11 -41.39 9.18
CA ALA A 395 5.05 -42.52 9.10
C ALA A 395 6.52 -42.09 9.01
N GLY A 396 6.79 -40.84 8.62
CA GLY A 396 8.12 -40.28 8.61
C GLY A 396 8.48 -39.49 9.88
N ARG A 397 7.60 -39.37 10.87
CA ARG A 397 7.86 -38.61 12.11
C ARG A 397 8.84 -39.33 13.03
#